data_AF-A0AAU2XHR8-F1
#
_entry.id   AF-A0AAU2XHR8-F1
#
_cell.length_a   1.000
_cell.length_b   1.000
_cell.length_c   1.000
_cell.angle_alpha   90.00
_cell.angle_beta   90.00
_cell.angle_gamma   90.00
#
_symmetry.space_group_name_H-M   'P 1'
#
loop_
_entity.id
_entity.type
_entity.pdbx_description
1 polymer ?
#
loop_
_entity_poly.entity_id
_entity_poly.type
_entity_poly.pdbx_seq_one_letter_code
_entity_poly.pdbx_strand_id
1 'polypeptide(L)'
;MPLFSATDRRAKGGTSARTPANPGRARADATWQNHGTCRLPGVLPGLRLSGTQDADAVVYAMVSTTTGRRHTVHFTAVGGEEWHGDGHEADQLLARWRKSLRGLRDPTLLAAGLTLEMRTPRVLRLSLTYSDQQVDRKPDGRGKSRNRLHRMAAHLHNALPKARKLLMEVSPTAVPMSAQDLTYHVRKTFDPSIIDLVAGGAPLPVLRWKDVPPSRVREAWDHVVHDGATSITWAMCGVAGESITPFLATPNPLANGRIHVELRRPDASARDSDFAPIMLCTATSIEPTDKATPTLENFVAGLPQSTRWNLRRVYGGQAAAFTAGAGLGVDVPRQLLPPRGAKK
;
A
#
# COMPACT_ATOMS: atom_id res chain seq x y z
N MET A 1 29.34 -11.65 -75.72
CA MET A 1 30.78 -11.42 -75.98
C MET A 1 31.14 -10.01 -75.52
N PRO A 2 32.34 -9.78 -74.96
CA PRO A 2 32.58 -9.59 -73.50
C PRO A 2 33.12 -8.17 -73.17
N LEU A 3 33.35 -7.72 -71.92
CA LEU A 3 34.51 -8.05 -71.07
C LEU A 3 34.40 -7.45 -69.63
N PHE A 4 34.69 -8.30 -68.62
CA PHE A 4 35.57 -8.15 -67.41
C PHE A 4 35.43 -6.92 -66.44
N SER A 5 35.68 -6.96 -65.12
CA SER A 5 36.07 -8.00 -64.13
C SER A 5 36.35 -7.36 -62.75
N ALA A 6 35.94 -8.06 -61.67
CA ALA A 6 36.54 -8.17 -60.30
C ALA A 6 36.64 -6.90 -59.40
N THR A 7 36.60 -6.92 -58.05
CA THR A 7 36.89 -7.91 -56.99
C THR A 7 36.16 -7.54 -55.68
N ASP A 8 35.61 -8.55 -55.00
CA ASP A 8 35.75 -8.88 -53.56
C ASP A 8 35.72 -7.80 -52.45
N ARG A 9 34.76 -7.91 -51.51
CA ARG A 9 35.03 -8.12 -50.06
C ARG A 9 33.76 -8.28 -49.21
N ARG A 10 33.64 -9.48 -48.63
CA ARG A 10 32.96 -9.89 -47.37
C ARG A 10 32.10 -8.84 -46.61
N ALA A 11 30.82 -9.15 -46.43
CA ALA A 11 30.08 -8.82 -45.21
C ALA A 11 29.39 -10.08 -44.67
N LYS A 12 29.99 -10.68 -43.63
CA LYS A 12 29.31 -11.66 -42.77
C LYS A 12 28.29 -10.90 -41.94
N GLY A 13 27.00 -11.02 -42.28
CA GLY A 13 25.89 -10.49 -41.49
C GLY A 13 24.88 -11.59 -41.22
N GLY A 14 25.23 -12.54 -40.35
CA GLY A 14 24.26 -13.50 -39.83
C GLY A 14 23.28 -12.75 -38.93
N THR A 15 22.11 -12.38 -39.45
CA THR A 15 20.97 -11.96 -38.64
C THR A 15 20.42 -13.19 -37.94
N SER A 16 21.01 -13.51 -36.79
CA SER A 16 20.38 -14.37 -35.79
C SER A 16 19.11 -13.66 -35.35
N ALA A 17 17.96 -14.12 -35.86
CA ALA A 17 16.66 -13.78 -35.31
C ALA A 17 16.69 -14.11 -33.82
N ARG A 18 16.78 -13.07 -32.99
CA ARG A 18 16.80 -13.19 -31.53
C ARG A 18 15.45 -13.76 -31.14
N THR A 19 15.45 -15.01 -30.66
CA THR A 19 14.29 -15.66 -30.04
C THR A 19 13.61 -14.66 -29.09
N PRO A 20 12.29 -14.48 -29.15
CA PRO A 20 11.61 -13.54 -28.25
C PRO A 20 11.92 -13.94 -26.81
N ALA A 21 12.41 -12.96 -26.03
CA ALA A 21 12.78 -13.15 -24.64
C ALA A 21 11.58 -13.76 -23.89
N ASN A 22 11.84 -14.83 -23.13
CA ASN A 22 10.82 -15.52 -22.35
C ASN A 22 10.03 -14.51 -21.50
N PRO A 23 8.70 -14.36 -21.70
CA PRO A 23 7.90 -13.34 -21.02
C PRO A 23 7.94 -13.47 -19.48
N GLY A 24 8.17 -14.67 -18.96
CA GLY A 24 8.39 -14.91 -17.53
C GLY A 24 9.69 -14.29 -17.00
N ARG A 25 10.76 -14.29 -17.81
CA ARG A 25 12.05 -13.68 -17.46
C ARG A 25 12.01 -12.15 -17.56
N ALA A 26 11.29 -11.62 -18.57
CA ALA A 26 11.07 -10.18 -18.71
C ALA A 26 10.23 -9.59 -17.55
N ARG A 27 9.22 -10.33 -17.06
CA ARG A 27 8.48 -9.95 -15.84
C ARG A 27 9.38 -9.96 -14.60
N ALA A 28 10.22 -10.98 -14.44
CA ALA A 28 11.17 -11.04 -13.32
C ALA A 28 12.20 -9.90 -13.38
N ASP A 29 12.74 -9.56 -14.54
CA ASP A 29 13.66 -8.44 -14.68
C ASP A 29 12.96 -7.08 -14.43
N ALA A 30 11.70 -6.94 -14.85
CA ALA A 30 10.90 -5.74 -14.62
C ALA A 30 10.54 -5.51 -13.14
N THR A 31 10.34 -6.57 -12.35
CA THR A 31 10.07 -6.44 -10.90
C THR A 31 11.27 -5.91 -10.13
N TRP A 32 12.50 -6.23 -10.56
CA TRP A 32 13.74 -5.71 -9.96
C TRP A 32 14.10 -4.29 -10.45
N GLN A 33 13.69 -3.93 -11.66
CA GLN A 33 14.05 -2.64 -12.26
C GLN A 33 13.17 -1.48 -11.77
N ASN A 34 12.02 -1.74 -11.17
CA ASN A 34 11.12 -0.67 -10.73
C ASN A 34 11.54 -0.08 -9.38
N HIS A 35 12.48 0.87 -9.43
CA HIS A 35 12.95 1.65 -8.29
C HIS A 35 12.87 3.14 -8.62
N GLY A 36 12.77 3.98 -7.59
CA GLY A 36 12.77 5.42 -7.79
C GLY A 36 12.14 6.16 -6.64
N THR A 37 11.92 7.46 -6.86
CA THR A 37 11.20 8.33 -5.91
C THR A 37 10.03 8.99 -6.59
N CYS A 38 8.91 9.11 -5.88
CA CYS A 38 7.76 9.88 -6.31
C CYS A 38 7.25 10.72 -5.12
N ARG A 39 6.32 11.63 -5.38
CA ARG A 39 5.57 12.33 -4.32
C ARG A 39 4.08 12.06 -4.55
N LEU A 40 3.39 11.66 -3.49
CA LEU A 40 1.96 11.48 -3.51
C LEU A 40 1.26 12.68 -2.87
N PRO A 41 0.01 12.99 -3.27
CA PRO A 41 -0.74 14.11 -2.74
C PRO A 41 -0.88 14.04 -1.20
N GLY A 42 -0.72 15.18 -0.53
CA GLY A 42 -0.82 15.28 0.94
C GLY A 42 0.32 14.62 1.73
N VAL A 43 1.32 14.00 1.08
CA VAL A 43 2.47 13.38 1.76
C VAL A 43 3.68 14.32 1.68
N LEU A 44 4.10 14.86 2.83
CA LEU A 44 5.22 15.81 2.92
C LEU A 44 6.58 15.21 2.51
N PRO A 45 7.01 14.03 2.98
CA PRO A 45 8.17 13.36 2.41
C PRO A 45 7.80 12.66 1.09
N GLY A 46 8.70 12.68 0.11
CA GLY A 46 8.56 11.79 -1.04
C GLY A 46 8.64 10.32 -0.61
N LEU A 47 8.18 9.43 -1.48
CA LEU A 47 8.24 7.99 -1.30
C LEU A 47 9.25 7.39 -2.25
N ARG A 48 10.16 6.58 -1.72
CA ARG A 48 11.13 5.80 -2.46
C ARG A 48 10.66 4.35 -2.51
N LEU A 49 10.63 3.77 -3.71
CA LEU A 49 10.45 2.34 -3.91
C LEU A 49 11.81 1.68 -4.14
N SER A 50 12.03 0.54 -3.50
CA SER A 50 13.16 -0.35 -3.73
C SER A 50 12.71 -1.80 -3.70
N GLY A 51 13.15 -2.59 -4.69
CA GLY A 51 13.06 -4.05 -4.67
C GLY A 51 14.28 -4.67 -3.99
N THR A 52 14.08 -5.72 -3.20
CA THR A 52 15.12 -6.43 -2.45
C THR A 52 14.65 -7.87 -2.17
N GLN A 53 15.48 -8.70 -1.55
CA GLN A 53 15.13 -10.05 -1.11
C GLN A 53 15.46 -10.30 0.36
N ASP A 54 14.72 -11.22 0.98
CA ASP A 54 14.98 -11.70 2.33
C ASP A 54 16.02 -12.83 2.35
N ALA A 55 16.31 -13.38 3.53
CA ALA A 55 17.27 -14.47 3.71
C ALA A 55 16.85 -15.77 3.02
N ASP A 56 15.56 -15.95 2.74
CA ASP A 56 15.03 -17.09 1.99
C ASP A 56 15.01 -16.81 0.47
N ALA A 57 15.68 -15.75 0.02
CA ALA A 57 15.67 -15.26 -1.36
C ALA A 57 14.27 -14.87 -1.89
N VAL A 58 13.31 -14.59 -0.99
CA VAL A 58 11.98 -14.12 -1.39
C VAL A 58 12.03 -12.63 -1.68
N VAL A 59 11.61 -12.26 -2.89
CA VAL A 59 11.59 -10.88 -3.37
C VAL A 59 10.47 -10.11 -2.69
N TYR A 60 10.77 -8.89 -2.26
CA TYR A 60 9.79 -7.96 -1.70
C TYR A 60 10.08 -6.52 -2.09
N ALA A 61 9.02 -5.72 -2.14
CA ALA A 61 9.08 -4.28 -2.25
C ALA A 61 9.16 -3.63 -0.87
N MET A 62 9.99 -2.60 -0.77
CA MET A 62 10.06 -1.73 0.38
C MET A 62 9.79 -0.28 -0.07
N VAL A 63 8.76 0.33 0.52
CA VAL A 63 8.50 1.77 0.38
C VAL A 63 9.13 2.49 1.55
N SER A 64 9.98 3.47 1.27
CA SER A 64 10.67 4.26 2.28
C SER A 64 10.32 5.73 2.12
N THR A 65 10.07 6.43 3.22
CA THR A 65 10.02 7.90 3.18
C THR A 65 11.37 8.46 2.73
N THR A 66 11.42 9.57 1.99
CA THR A 66 12.69 10.17 1.54
C THR A 66 13.54 10.71 2.68
N THR A 67 12.94 10.96 3.85
CA THR A 67 13.68 11.23 5.10
C THR A 67 14.44 10.00 5.59
N GLY A 68 14.05 8.80 5.15
CA GLY A 68 14.60 7.51 5.55
C GLY A 68 14.06 6.99 6.87
N ARG A 69 13.12 7.67 7.52
CA ARG A 69 12.72 7.33 8.90
C ARG A 69 11.75 6.15 9.01
N ARG A 70 11.04 5.86 7.92
CA ARG A 70 10.00 4.83 7.86
C ARG A 70 10.18 4.00 6.62
N HIS A 71 10.05 2.69 6.81
CA HIS A 71 10.21 1.67 5.78
C HIS A 71 9.06 0.67 5.91
N THR A 72 8.29 0.50 4.84
CA THR A 72 7.08 -0.33 4.87
C THR A 72 7.17 -1.42 3.83
N VAL A 73 6.95 -2.65 4.29
CA VAL A 73 6.86 -3.86 3.45
C VAL A 73 5.40 -4.28 3.40
N HIS A 74 4.94 -4.67 2.21
CA HIS A 74 3.54 -5.01 1.96
C HIS A 74 3.42 -6.47 1.56
N PHE A 75 2.34 -7.08 2.01
CA PHE A 75 1.97 -8.47 1.74
C PHE A 75 0.55 -8.51 1.24
N THR A 76 0.28 -9.40 0.31
CA THR A 76 -1.05 -9.63 -0.26
C THR A 76 -1.27 -11.14 -0.37
N ALA A 77 -2.52 -11.61 -0.39
CA ALA A 77 -2.80 -13.01 -0.68
C ALA A 77 -2.24 -13.39 -2.08
N VAL A 78 -1.69 -14.60 -2.23
CA VAL A 78 -1.14 -15.15 -3.49
C VAL A 78 -2.15 -14.97 -4.60
N GLY A 79 -1.70 -14.50 -5.77
CA GLY A 79 -2.58 -14.22 -6.92
C GLY A 79 -3.33 -12.88 -6.85
N GLY A 80 -3.11 -12.07 -5.81
CA GLY A 80 -4.02 -10.96 -5.50
C GLY A 80 -5.43 -11.48 -5.18
N GLU A 81 -5.52 -12.75 -4.75
CA GLU A 81 -6.75 -13.49 -4.74
C GLU A 81 -7.81 -12.81 -3.89
N GLU A 82 -8.96 -12.81 -4.53
CA GLU A 82 -10.26 -12.38 -4.11
C GLU A 82 -10.56 -12.90 -2.69
N TRP A 83 -10.57 -12.00 -1.71
CA TRP A 83 -11.09 -12.33 -0.39
C TRP A 83 -12.63 -12.24 -0.46
N HIS A 84 -13.31 -13.37 -0.32
CA HIS A 84 -14.78 -13.44 -0.40
C HIS A 84 -15.47 -13.38 0.96
N GLY A 85 -14.72 -13.13 2.03
CA GLY A 85 -15.25 -13.22 3.37
C GLY A 85 -16.23 -12.12 3.73
N ASP A 86 -16.99 -12.36 4.79
CA ASP A 86 -17.98 -11.43 5.32
C ASP A 86 -17.42 -10.47 6.38
N GLY A 87 -18.28 -9.61 6.91
CA GLY A 87 -17.91 -8.67 7.97
C GLY A 87 -17.26 -9.33 9.19
N HIS A 88 -17.84 -10.43 9.64
CA HIS A 88 -17.39 -11.14 10.84
C HIS A 88 -16.01 -11.78 10.61
N GLU A 89 -15.79 -12.35 9.43
CA GLU A 89 -14.49 -12.89 9.05
C GLU A 89 -13.40 -11.81 8.96
N ALA A 90 -13.73 -10.59 8.51
CA ALA A 90 -12.79 -9.46 8.54
C ALA A 90 -12.37 -9.09 9.96
N ASP A 91 -13.33 -9.06 10.91
CA ASP A 91 -13.05 -8.77 12.32
C ASP A 91 -12.20 -9.87 12.96
N GLN A 92 -12.47 -11.14 12.65
CA GLN A 92 -11.62 -12.25 13.09
C GLN A 92 -10.21 -12.14 12.52
N LEU A 93 -10.06 -11.72 11.26
CA LEU A 93 -8.76 -11.53 10.62
C LEU A 93 -7.98 -10.41 11.29
N LEU A 94 -8.62 -9.27 11.57
CA LEU A 94 -8.02 -8.17 12.32
C LEU A 94 -7.59 -8.62 13.73
N ALA A 95 -8.41 -9.41 14.41
CA ALA A 95 -8.08 -9.97 15.72
C ALA A 95 -6.88 -10.92 15.67
N ARG A 96 -6.84 -11.84 14.69
CA ARG A 96 -5.68 -12.73 14.45
C ARG A 96 -4.43 -11.92 14.12
N TRP A 97 -4.55 -10.89 13.28
CA TRP A 97 -3.45 -9.99 12.95
C TRP A 97 -2.89 -9.32 14.19
N ARG A 98 -3.75 -8.64 14.97
CA ARG A 98 -3.35 -7.99 16.24
C ARG A 98 -2.69 -8.96 17.22
N LYS A 99 -3.17 -10.21 17.30
CA LYS A 99 -2.57 -11.26 18.14
C LYS A 99 -1.17 -11.64 17.64
N SER A 100 -1.01 -11.87 16.34
CA SER A 100 0.26 -12.29 15.73
C SER A 100 1.38 -11.24 15.92
N LEU A 101 1.05 -9.95 15.95
CA LEU A 101 2.02 -8.87 16.17
C LEU A 101 2.71 -8.95 17.54
N ARG A 102 2.10 -9.61 18.54
CA ARG A 102 2.75 -9.86 19.84
C ARG A 102 3.91 -10.85 19.74
N GLY A 103 3.89 -11.71 18.71
CA GLY A 103 5.00 -12.59 18.37
C GLY A 103 6.16 -11.86 17.66
N LEU A 104 5.86 -10.74 16.98
CA LEU A 104 6.85 -9.88 16.35
C LEU A 104 7.55 -9.00 17.40
N ARG A 105 8.47 -9.60 18.15
CA ARG A 105 9.36 -8.93 19.11
C ARG A 105 10.48 -8.13 18.43
N ASP A 106 10.17 -7.47 17.32
CA ASP A 106 11.09 -6.58 16.62
C ASP A 106 10.95 -5.16 17.18
N PRO A 107 12.00 -4.58 17.80
CA PRO A 107 11.97 -3.22 18.35
C PRO A 107 11.88 -2.15 17.25
N THR A 108 12.25 -2.47 16.01
CA THR A 108 12.16 -1.53 14.88
C THR A 108 10.74 -1.45 14.31
N LEU A 109 9.88 -2.43 14.59
CA LEU A 109 8.48 -2.43 14.13
C LEU A 109 7.69 -1.30 14.81
N LEU A 110 7.18 -0.37 14.00
CA LEU A 110 6.48 0.83 14.45
C LEU A 110 4.97 0.71 14.29
N ALA A 111 4.52 0.13 13.18
CA ALA A 111 3.10 -0.02 12.87
C ALA A 111 2.85 -1.25 12.00
N ALA A 112 1.62 -1.73 12.02
CA ALA A 112 1.14 -2.82 11.19
C ALA A 112 -0.23 -2.46 10.62
N GLY A 113 -0.36 -2.54 9.30
CA GLY A 113 -1.59 -2.22 8.59
C GLY A 113 -2.36 -3.46 8.15
N LEU A 114 -3.68 -3.36 8.15
CA LEU A 114 -4.61 -4.23 7.46
C LEU A 114 -5.46 -3.35 6.55
N THR A 115 -5.39 -3.58 5.24
CA THR A 115 -6.16 -2.83 4.24
C THR A 115 -7.08 -3.79 3.51
N LEU A 116 -8.35 -3.46 3.47
CA LEU A 116 -9.36 -4.18 2.73
C LEU A 116 -9.92 -3.28 1.63
N GLU A 117 -9.73 -3.69 0.38
CA GLU A 117 -10.41 -3.10 -0.77
C GLU A 117 -11.79 -3.75 -0.90
N MET A 118 -12.84 -2.94 -0.86
CA MET A 118 -14.23 -3.37 -0.69
C MET A 118 -14.97 -3.66 -2.00
N ARG A 119 -14.38 -3.34 -3.16
CA ARG A 119 -15.00 -3.74 -4.44
C ARG A 119 -14.85 -5.24 -4.61
N THR A 120 -15.87 -5.93 -5.12
CA THR A 120 -15.79 -7.34 -5.46
C THR A 120 -14.98 -7.54 -6.75
N PRO A 121 -14.03 -8.48 -6.81
CA PRO A 121 -13.52 -9.23 -5.65
C PRO A 121 -12.71 -8.39 -4.67
N ARG A 122 -12.93 -8.60 -3.37
CA ARG A 122 -12.24 -7.81 -2.33
C ARG A 122 -10.78 -8.21 -2.28
N VAL A 123 -9.90 -7.28 -1.94
CA VAL A 123 -8.46 -7.55 -1.82
C VAL A 123 -8.00 -7.22 -0.42
N LEU A 124 -7.39 -8.20 0.24
CA LEU A 124 -6.73 -8.03 1.53
C LEU A 124 -5.25 -7.73 1.34
N ARG A 125 -4.76 -6.73 2.07
CA ARG A 125 -3.35 -6.36 2.12
C ARG A 125 -2.91 -6.13 3.55
N LEU A 126 -1.80 -6.75 3.93
CA LEU A 126 -1.15 -6.54 5.21
C LEU A 126 0.11 -5.72 4.98
N SER A 127 0.47 -4.84 5.92
CA SER A 127 1.72 -4.09 5.84
C SER A 127 2.41 -4.03 7.19
N LEU A 128 3.74 -3.99 7.17
CA LEU A 128 4.59 -3.82 8.35
C LEU A 128 5.47 -2.61 8.11
N THR A 129 5.38 -1.62 9.00
CA THR A 129 6.14 -0.37 8.94
C THR A 129 7.19 -0.37 10.05
N TYR A 130 8.44 -0.19 9.66
CA TYR A 130 9.62 -0.20 10.52
C TYR A 130 10.24 1.20 10.60
N SER A 131 10.87 1.51 11.73
CA SER A 131 11.61 2.74 12.00
C SER A 131 13.10 2.48 12.00
N ASP A 132 13.86 3.33 11.30
CA ASP A 132 15.33 3.27 11.30
C ASP A 132 15.95 3.83 12.59
N GLN A 133 15.18 4.59 13.39
CA GLN A 133 15.67 5.25 14.60
C GLN A 133 16.15 4.26 15.67
N GLN A 134 15.60 3.05 15.69
CA GLN A 134 15.99 2.00 16.64
C GLN A 134 17.19 1.18 16.14
N VAL A 135 17.51 1.23 14.83
CA VAL A 135 18.71 0.62 14.24
C VAL A 135 19.94 1.49 14.54
N ASP A 136 19.75 2.81 14.67
CA ASP A 136 20.79 3.80 14.96
C ASP A 136 20.78 4.24 16.45
N ARG A 137 21.44 3.46 17.32
CA ARG A 137 21.93 3.94 18.64
C ARG A 137 23.36 4.50 18.57
N LYS A 138 23.78 5.11 17.44
CA LYS A 138 25.01 5.92 17.43
C LYS A 138 24.66 7.36 17.85
N PRO A 139 25.38 7.96 18.81
CA PRO A 139 25.02 9.24 19.43
C PRO A 139 25.10 10.47 18.51
N ASP A 140 25.59 10.33 17.27
CA ASP A 140 25.90 11.47 16.39
C ASP A 140 24.84 11.73 15.30
N GLY A 141 23.86 10.85 15.08
CA GLY A 141 22.70 11.07 14.20
C GLY A 141 22.99 11.37 12.72
N ARG A 142 24.26 11.32 12.27
CA ARG A 142 24.73 11.77 10.94
C ARG A 142 25.01 10.63 9.95
N GLY A 143 24.24 9.55 9.99
CA GLY A 143 24.31 8.53 8.92
C GLY A 143 23.80 9.10 7.59
N LYS A 144 24.55 9.05 6.49
CA LYS A 144 24.07 9.45 5.15
C LYS A 144 22.81 8.62 4.77
N SER A 145 21.81 9.23 4.13
CA SER A 145 20.53 8.57 3.74
C SER A 145 20.71 7.23 3.02
N ARG A 146 21.71 7.11 2.12
CA ARG A 146 22.06 5.83 1.47
C ARG A 146 22.42 4.75 2.49
N ASN A 147 23.17 5.04 3.54
CA ASN A 147 23.57 4.05 4.53
C ASN A 147 22.40 3.62 5.44
N ARG A 148 21.39 4.48 5.64
CA ARG A 148 20.20 4.12 6.43
C ARG A 148 19.35 3.07 5.71
N LEU A 149 19.08 3.28 4.41
CA LEU A 149 18.33 2.33 3.59
C LEU A 149 19.00 0.95 3.52
N HIS A 150 20.31 0.89 3.27
CA HIS A 150 21.03 -0.38 3.20
C HIS A 150 21.02 -1.13 4.53
N ARG A 151 21.14 -0.41 5.66
CA ARG A 151 21.07 -1.02 7.00
C ARG A 151 19.68 -1.56 7.30
N MET A 152 18.62 -0.82 6.96
CA MET A 152 17.26 -1.34 7.11
C MET A 152 17.03 -2.56 6.22
N ALA A 153 17.48 -2.53 4.96
CA ALA A 153 17.39 -3.69 4.08
C ALA A 153 18.11 -4.92 4.66
N ALA A 154 19.30 -4.74 5.24
CA ALA A 154 20.03 -5.82 5.91
C ALA A 154 19.34 -6.34 7.19
N HIS A 155 18.70 -5.45 7.97
CA HIS A 155 17.86 -5.85 9.10
C HIS A 155 16.66 -6.69 8.63
N LEU A 156 15.91 -6.15 7.67
CA LEU A 156 14.71 -6.80 7.11
C LEU A 156 15.02 -8.12 6.42
N HIS A 157 16.20 -8.26 5.80
CA HIS A 157 16.67 -9.52 5.24
C HIS A 157 16.57 -10.67 6.25
N ASN A 158 16.91 -10.42 7.52
CA ASN A 158 16.86 -11.42 8.58
C ASN A 158 15.52 -11.44 9.34
N ALA A 159 14.82 -10.30 9.43
CA ALA A 159 13.60 -10.18 10.21
C ALA A 159 12.35 -10.68 9.45
N LEU A 160 12.30 -10.51 8.13
CA LEU A 160 11.12 -10.81 7.32
C LEU A 160 10.73 -12.30 7.27
N PRO A 161 11.65 -13.28 7.23
CA PRO A 161 11.25 -14.70 7.26
C PRO A 161 10.41 -15.04 8.49
N LYS A 162 10.77 -14.52 9.66
CA LYS A 162 10.00 -14.67 10.91
C LYS A 162 8.64 -13.98 10.79
N ALA A 163 8.61 -12.78 10.23
CA ALA A 163 7.37 -12.04 10.04
C ALA A 163 6.39 -12.74 9.09
N ARG A 164 6.91 -13.27 7.98
CA ARG A 164 6.16 -14.08 7.01
C ARG A 164 5.57 -15.33 7.66
N LYS A 165 6.34 -16.04 8.51
CA LYS A 165 5.81 -17.21 9.21
C LYS A 165 4.59 -16.89 10.10
N LEU A 166 4.62 -15.76 10.82
CA LEU A 166 3.47 -15.33 11.62
C LEU A 166 2.30 -14.82 10.77
N LEU A 167 2.59 -14.16 9.64
CA LEU A 167 1.58 -13.74 8.67
C LEU A 167 0.79 -14.93 8.09
N MET A 168 1.43 -16.08 7.90
CA MET A 168 0.77 -17.30 7.43
C MET A 168 -0.32 -17.80 8.38
N GLU A 169 -0.26 -17.47 9.68
CA GLU A 169 -1.33 -17.78 10.66
C GLU A 169 -2.57 -16.91 10.46
N VAL A 170 -2.42 -15.77 9.78
CA VAL A 170 -3.49 -14.78 9.53
C VAL A 170 -4.09 -14.98 8.15
N SER A 171 -3.21 -15.13 7.16
CA SER A 171 -3.55 -15.45 5.78
C SER A 171 -2.48 -16.41 5.25
N PRO A 172 -2.80 -17.71 5.08
CA PRO A 172 -1.84 -18.72 4.63
C PRO A 172 -1.42 -18.54 3.18
N THR A 173 -2.08 -17.63 2.45
CA THR A 173 -1.70 -17.25 1.10
C THR A 173 -0.92 -15.93 1.10
N ALA A 174 -0.61 -15.31 2.23
CA ALA A 174 0.10 -14.03 2.22
C ALA A 174 1.53 -14.15 1.64
N VAL A 175 1.79 -13.46 0.54
CA VAL A 175 3.10 -13.29 -0.08
C VAL A 175 3.54 -11.83 -0.09
N PRO A 176 4.85 -11.55 0.01
CA PRO A 176 5.36 -10.19 -0.17
C PRO A 176 5.04 -9.66 -1.58
N MET A 177 4.66 -8.39 -1.66
CA MET A 177 4.40 -7.73 -2.94
C MET A 177 5.71 -7.39 -3.63
N SER A 178 5.79 -7.59 -4.95
CA SER A 178 6.89 -7.07 -5.76
C SER A 178 6.78 -5.55 -5.94
N ALA A 179 7.87 -4.92 -6.42
CA ALA A 179 7.87 -3.49 -6.70
C ALA A 179 6.78 -3.11 -7.73
N GLN A 180 6.52 -4.01 -8.67
CA GLN A 180 5.50 -3.82 -9.69
C GLN A 180 4.08 -3.94 -9.12
N ASP A 181 3.82 -4.93 -8.27
CA ASP A 181 2.51 -5.10 -7.61
C ASP A 181 2.15 -3.85 -6.80
N LEU A 182 3.13 -3.30 -6.09
CA LEU A 182 2.94 -2.11 -5.28
C LEU A 182 2.74 -0.86 -6.13
N THR A 183 3.46 -0.76 -7.26
CA THR A 183 3.27 0.31 -8.25
C THR A 183 1.85 0.29 -8.82
N TYR A 184 1.34 -0.89 -9.20
CA TYR A 184 -0.05 -1.03 -9.65
C TYR A 184 -1.05 -0.72 -8.55
N HIS A 185 -0.81 -1.16 -7.32
CA HIS A 185 -1.69 -0.84 -6.19
C HIS A 185 -1.88 0.67 -6.02
N VAL A 186 -0.78 1.42 -6.02
CA VAL A 186 -0.87 2.88 -5.88
C VAL A 186 -1.54 3.49 -7.10
N ARG A 187 -1.23 3.05 -8.31
CA ARG A 187 -1.90 3.57 -9.50
C ARG A 187 -3.41 3.28 -9.48
N LYS A 188 -3.82 2.05 -9.14
CA LYS A 188 -5.20 1.60 -8.97
C LYS A 188 -5.95 2.43 -7.91
N THR A 189 -5.25 2.81 -6.86
CA THR A 189 -5.79 3.66 -5.80
C THR A 189 -6.20 5.03 -6.36
N PHE A 190 -5.32 5.68 -7.11
CA PHE A 190 -5.57 7.02 -7.64
C PHE A 190 -6.37 7.04 -8.94
N ASP A 191 -6.38 5.96 -9.70
CA ASP A 191 -7.11 5.84 -10.95
C ASP A 191 -7.90 4.53 -10.94
N PRO A 192 -9.15 4.56 -10.42
CA PRO A 192 -9.97 3.38 -10.34
C PRO A 192 -10.55 2.95 -11.70
N SER A 193 -10.28 3.65 -12.82
CA SER A 193 -10.70 3.18 -14.15
C SER A 193 -9.82 2.03 -14.66
N ILE A 194 -8.56 1.95 -14.19
CA ILE A 194 -7.60 0.91 -14.59
C ILE A 194 -8.08 -0.49 -14.19
N ILE A 195 -8.82 -0.55 -13.10
CA ILE A 195 -9.46 -1.75 -12.56
C ILE A 195 -10.25 -2.54 -13.61
N ASP A 196 -11.08 -1.84 -14.39
CA ASP A 196 -12.01 -2.49 -15.32
C ASP A 196 -11.25 -2.90 -16.58
N LEU A 197 -10.22 -2.13 -16.93
CA LEU A 197 -9.25 -2.49 -17.96
C LEU A 197 -8.52 -3.81 -17.63
N VAL A 198 -8.11 -4.02 -16.36
CA VAL A 198 -7.49 -5.29 -15.93
C VAL A 198 -8.50 -6.43 -15.99
N ALA A 199 -9.72 -6.20 -15.50
CA ALA A 199 -10.79 -7.21 -15.51
C ALA A 199 -11.14 -7.66 -16.94
N GLY A 200 -11.03 -6.76 -17.93
CA GLY A 200 -11.19 -7.07 -19.35
C GLY A 200 -10.06 -7.91 -19.97
N GLY A 201 -9.09 -8.39 -19.18
CA GLY A 201 -7.99 -9.25 -19.65
C GLY A 201 -6.85 -8.51 -20.35
N ALA A 202 -6.83 -7.17 -20.30
CA ALA A 202 -5.75 -6.40 -20.91
C ALA A 202 -4.43 -6.66 -20.18
N PRO A 203 -3.31 -6.89 -20.90
CA PRO A 203 -2.01 -7.01 -20.27
C PRO A 203 -1.66 -5.67 -19.60
N LEU A 204 -1.44 -5.71 -18.29
CA LEU A 204 -1.02 -4.54 -17.54
C LEU A 204 0.38 -4.08 -17.99
N PRO A 205 0.54 -2.81 -18.44
CA PRO A 205 1.82 -2.30 -18.91
C PRO A 205 2.77 -2.03 -17.74
N VAL A 206 4.06 -2.36 -17.89
CA VAL A 206 5.05 -2.08 -16.85
C VAL A 206 5.10 -0.58 -16.54
N LEU A 207 4.51 -0.21 -15.41
CA LEU A 207 4.53 1.14 -14.86
C LEU A 207 5.84 1.41 -14.14
N ARG A 208 6.39 2.61 -14.27
CA ARG A 208 7.54 3.07 -13.48
C ARG A 208 7.04 3.80 -12.25
N TRP A 209 7.71 3.61 -11.10
CA TRP A 209 7.34 4.24 -9.84
C TRP A 209 7.23 5.77 -9.91
N LYS A 210 8.09 6.40 -10.72
CA LYS A 210 8.05 7.86 -10.93
C LYS A 210 6.79 8.36 -11.64
N ASP A 211 6.10 7.49 -12.38
CA ASP A 211 4.88 7.82 -13.15
C ASP A 211 3.60 7.41 -12.39
N VAL A 212 3.74 6.89 -11.17
CA VAL A 212 2.61 6.49 -10.31
C VAL A 212 1.75 7.65 -9.81
N PRO A 213 2.31 8.82 -9.44
CA PRO A 213 1.49 9.94 -8.96
C PRO A 213 0.33 10.25 -9.92
N PRO A 214 -0.84 10.66 -9.40
CA PRO A 214 -1.97 11.01 -10.24
C PRO A 214 -1.60 12.14 -11.19
N SER A 215 -2.14 12.10 -12.40
CA SER A 215 -1.97 13.18 -13.38
C SER A 215 -2.80 14.42 -13.00
N ARG A 216 -3.94 14.20 -12.35
CA ARG A 216 -4.85 15.22 -11.84
C ARG A 216 -5.21 14.89 -10.41
N VAL A 217 -4.95 15.83 -9.52
CA VAL A 217 -5.43 15.78 -8.14
C VAL A 217 -5.86 17.17 -7.71
N ARG A 218 -6.99 17.26 -7.02
CA ARG A 218 -7.45 18.48 -6.36
C ARG A 218 -8.01 18.12 -5.00
N GLU A 219 -7.38 18.66 -3.96
CA GLU A 219 -7.90 18.57 -2.61
C GLU A 219 -8.92 19.68 -2.39
N ALA A 220 -10.13 19.30 -1.98
CA ALA A 220 -11.11 20.19 -1.42
C ALA A 220 -11.06 20.10 0.12
N TRP A 221 -11.83 20.94 0.80
CA TRP A 221 -11.91 20.91 2.25
C TRP A 221 -12.38 19.56 2.79
N ASP A 222 -13.28 18.90 2.08
CA ASP A 222 -14.02 17.76 2.58
C ASP A 222 -13.87 16.50 1.70
N HIS A 223 -13.37 16.62 0.48
CA HIS A 223 -13.08 15.47 -0.40
C HIS A 223 -11.78 15.67 -1.20
N VAL A 224 -11.33 14.62 -1.90
CA VAL A 224 -10.26 14.72 -2.90
C VAL A 224 -10.76 14.20 -4.24
N VAL A 225 -10.50 14.97 -5.30
CA VAL A 225 -10.74 14.55 -6.69
C VAL A 225 -9.41 14.10 -7.28
N HIS A 226 -9.35 12.92 -7.88
CA HIS A 226 -8.14 12.33 -8.46
C HIS A 226 -8.47 11.53 -9.71
N ASP A 227 -7.62 11.58 -10.76
CA ASP A 227 -7.72 10.83 -12.04
C ASP A 227 -9.11 10.20 -12.35
N GLY A 228 -10.15 11.02 -12.49
CA GLY A 228 -11.50 10.59 -12.89
C GLY A 228 -12.43 10.11 -11.77
N ALA A 229 -12.05 10.26 -10.51
CA ALA A 229 -12.82 9.81 -9.35
C ALA A 229 -12.81 10.85 -8.20
N THR A 230 -13.82 10.73 -7.35
CA THR A 230 -13.95 11.49 -6.10
C THR A 230 -13.87 10.53 -4.92
N SER A 231 -13.02 10.86 -3.95
CA SER A 231 -12.87 10.10 -2.71
C SER A 231 -13.14 10.97 -1.49
N ILE A 232 -13.76 10.36 -0.49
CA ILE A 232 -13.90 10.92 0.85
C ILE A 232 -13.29 9.94 1.85
N THR A 233 -12.47 10.45 2.75
CA THR A 233 -11.86 9.69 3.84
C THR A 233 -12.39 10.16 5.19
N TRP A 234 -12.81 9.19 6.00
CA TRP A 234 -13.17 9.32 7.41
C TRP A 234 -12.15 8.57 8.26
N ALA A 235 -11.93 9.07 9.47
CA ALA A 235 -11.07 8.48 10.47
C ALA A 235 -11.83 8.12 11.74
N MET A 236 -11.41 7.03 12.37
CA MET A 236 -11.79 6.61 13.71
C MET A 236 -10.51 6.33 14.52
N CYS A 237 -10.43 6.82 15.75
CA CYS A 237 -9.25 6.70 16.60
C CYS A 237 -9.61 6.29 18.03
N GLY A 238 -8.98 5.23 18.54
CA GLY A 238 -9.04 4.83 19.94
C GLY A 238 -10.34 4.11 20.36
N VAL A 239 -10.14 2.88 20.85
CA VAL A 239 -11.07 1.96 21.56
C VAL A 239 -12.24 1.31 20.81
N ALA A 240 -12.28 -0.02 20.90
CA ALA A 240 -13.38 -1.02 20.78
C ALA A 240 -14.42 -0.95 19.64
N GLY A 241 -14.46 0.12 18.84
CA GLY A 241 -15.37 0.30 17.71
C GLY A 241 -14.77 -0.06 16.35
N GLU A 242 -13.59 -0.69 16.31
CA GLU A 242 -12.84 -1.07 15.10
C GLU A 242 -13.48 -2.19 14.27
N SER A 243 -14.76 -2.51 14.54
CA SER A 243 -15.46 -3.51 13.76
C SER A 243 -15.54 -3.03 12.31
N ILE A 244 -14.97 -3.85 11.42
CA ILE A 244 -15.00 -3.72 9.96
C ILE A 244 -16.36 -4.20 9.45
N THR A 245 -17.03 -5.09 10.20
CA THR A 245 -18.33 -5.70 9.85
C THR A 245 -19.34 -4.72 9.26
N PRO A 246 -19.64 -3.56 9.89
CA PRO A 246 -20.69 -2.67 9.43
C PRO A 246 -20.44 -2.14 8.02
N PHE A 247 -19.17 -1.88 7.67
CA PHE A 247 -18.81 -1.34 6.37
C PHE A 247 -18.92 -2.37 5.24
N LEU A 248 -18.84 -3.67 5.57
CA LEU A 248 -18.99 -4.76 4.61
C LEU A 248 -20.42 -5.26 4.48
N ALA A 249 -21.26 -4.98 5.47
CA ALA A 249 -22.68 -5.32 5.49
C ALA A 249 -23.55 -4.27 4.77
N THR A 250 -23.14 -3.00 4.75
CA THR A 250 -23.83 -1.95 4.00
C THR A 250 -23.65 -2.17 2.49
N PRO A 251 -24.73 -2.18 1.68
CA PRO A 251 -24.63 -2.24 0.22
C PRO A 251 -23.62 -1.22 -0.30
N ASN A 252 -22.73 -1.67 -1.18
CA ASN A 252 -21.55 -0.91 -1.57
C ASN A 252 -21.74 -0.28 -2.97
N PRO A 253 -22.22 0.97 -3.09
CA PRO A 253 -22.33 1.67 -4.39
C PRO A 253 -20.97 2.18 -4.90
N LEU A 254 -19.86 1.80 -4.26
CA LEU A 254 -18.57 2.44 -4.48
C LEU A 254 -17.82 1.81 -5.66
N ALA A 255 -17.25 2.67 -6.51
CA ALA A 255 -16.32 2.24 -7.56
C ALA A 255 -15.05 1.62 -6.95
N ASN A 256 -14.60 2.12 -5.80
CA ASN A 256 -13.53 1.53 -5.01
C ASN A 256 -13.60 1.95 -3.53
N GLY A 257 -14.24 1.16 -2.68
CA GLY A 257 -14.21 1.38 -1.23
C GLY A 257 -12.95 0.79 -0.60
N ARG A 258 -12.39 1.41 0.44
CA ARG A 258 -11.25 0.88 1.21
C ARG A 258 -11.41 1.11 2.69
N ILE A 259 -11.04 0.11 3.48
CA ILE A 259 -10.90 0.24 4.94
C ILE A 259 -9.46 -0.09 5.28
N HIS A 260 -8.75 0.85 5.87
CA HIS A 260 -7.39 0.67 6.34
C HIS A 260 -7.37 0.79 7.87
N VAL A 261 -6.99 -0.28 8.55
CA VAL A 261 -6.75 -0.28 9.99
C VAL A 261 -5.25 -0.34 10.21
N GLU A 262 -4.70 0.73 10.79
CA GLU A 262 -3.31 0.78 11.22
C GLU A 262 -3.22 0.59 12.72
N LEU A 263 -2.56 -0.49 13.14
CA LEU A 263 -2.18 -0.76 14.51
C LEU A 263 -0.82 -0.10 14.74
N ARG A 264 -0.78 0.99 15.50
CA ARG A 264 0.46 1.78 15.69
C ARG A 264 0.96 1.74 17.13
N ARG A 265 2.26 1.52 17.33
CA ARG A 265 2.90 1.71 18.64
C ARG A 265 2.98 3.21 18.98
N PRO A 266 2.60 3.66 20.19
CA PRO A 266 2.66 5.05 20.60
C PRO A 266 4.10 5.57 20.63
N ASP A 267 5.05 4.70 20.97
CA ASP A 267 6.48 4.92 20.84
C ASP A 267 7.21 3.59 20.64
N ALA A 268 8.48 3.65 20.24
CA ALA A 268 9.31 2.48 19.97
C ALA A 268 9.75 1.71 21.24
N SER A 269 9.57 2.30 22.43
CA SER A 269 9.86 1.69 23.72
C SER A 269 8.66 0.98 24.35
N ALA A 270 7.45 1.15 23.80
CA ALA A 270 6.24 0.52 24.27
C ALA A 270 6.35 -1.01 24.15
N ARG A 271 6.64 -1.66 25.28
CA ARG A 271 6.75 -3.11 25.41
C ARG A 271 5.34 -3.68 25.59
N ASP A 272 4.83 -4.31 24.53
CA ASP A 272 3.74 -5.28 24.59
C ASP A 272 2.42 -4.81 25.24
N SER A 273 1.64 -3.95 24.55
CA SER A 273 0.15 -3.97 24.58
C SER A 273 -0.52 -2.78 23.88
N ASP A 274 0.16 -1.64 23.79
CA ASP A 274 -0.47 -0.39 23.33
C ASP A 274 -0.40 -0.20 21.81
N PHE A 275 -0.82 -1.16 20.99
CA PHE A 275 -1.13 -0.80 19.60
C PHE A 275 -2.42 0.02 19.59
N ALA A 276 -2.27 1.33 19.44
CA ALA A 276 -3.38 2.26 19.28
C ALA A 276 -3.86 2.17 17.82
N PRO A 277 -5.10 1.73 17.60
CA PRO A 277 -5.64 1.59 16.26
C PRO A 277 -6.08 2.94 15.72
N ILE A 278 -5.78 3.14 14.44
CA ILE A 278 -6.32 4.22 13.61
C ILE A 278 -6.99 3.53 12.44
N MET A 279 -8.29 3.70 12.30
CA MET A 279 -9.03 3.23 11.13
C MET A 279 -9.29 4.41 10.20
N LEU A 280 -8.94 4.24 8.93
CA LEU A 280 -9.28 5.13 7.83
C LEU A 280 -10.27 4.38 6.93
N CYS A 281 -11.47 4.92 6.79
CA CYS A 281 -12.46 4.45 5.82
C CYS A 281 -12.45 5.43 4.65
N THR A 282 -12.19 4.93 3.44
CA THR A 282 -12.21 5.71 2.22
C THR A 282 -13.29 5.17 1.30
N ALA A 283 -14.19 6.04 0.85
CA ALA A 283 -15.19 5.71 -0.13
C ALA A 283 -14.87 6.47 -1.43
N THR A 284 -14.87 5.75 -2.56
CA THR A 284 -14.51 6.31 -3.88
C THR A 284 -15.64 6.08 -4.87
N SER A 285 -16.00 7.13 -5.62
CA SER A 285 -16.95 7.07 -6.74
C SER A 285 -16.30 7.61 -8.01
N ILE A 286 -16.65 7.02 -9.16
CA ILE A 286 -16.27 7.51 -10.51
C ILE A 286 -17.33 8.42 -11.11
N GLU A 287 -18.43 8.66 -10.39
CA GLU A 287 -19.42 9.63 -10.81
C GLU A 287 -18.85 11.06 -10.81
N PRO A 288 -19.44 11.98 -11.59
CA PRO A 288 -19.19 13.40 -11.46
C PRO A 288 -19.28 13.86 -9.99
N THR A 289 -18.37 14.75 -9.57
CA THR A 289 -18.18 15.11 -8.15
C THR A 289 -19.46 15.63 -7.46
N ASP A 290 -20.33 16.32 -8.19
CA ASP A 290 -21.63 16.82 -7.73
C ASP A 290 -22.59 15.69 -7.33
N LYS A 291 -22.52 14.54 -8.02
CA LYS A 291 -23.30 13.33 -7.70
C LYS A 291 -22.58 12.40 -6.74
N ALA A 292 -21.26 12.29 -6.88
CA ALA A 292 -20.43 11.43 -6.06
C ALA A 292 -20.53 11.81 -4.57
N THR A 293 -20.42 13.10 -4.23
CA THR A 293 -20.34 13.53 -2.83
C THR A 293 -21.58 13.10 -2.02
N PRO A 294 -22.83 13.39 -2.45
CA PRO A 294 -24.03 12.88 -1.79
C PRO A 294 -24.09 11.34 -1.71
N THR A 295 -23.73 10.63 -2.79
CA THR A 295 -23.71 9.16 -2.81
C THR A 295 -22.76 8.59 -1.75
N LEU A 296 -21.56 9.16 -1.63
CA LEU A 296 -20.56 8.74 -0.66
C LEU A 296 -20.95 9.08 0.79
N GLU A 297 -21.63 10.20 1.01
CA GLU A 297 -22.15 10.56 2.34
C GLU A 297 -23.30 9.64 2.78
N ASN A 298 -24.17 9.25 1.84
CA ASN A 298 -25.24 8.30 2.08
C ASN A 298 -24.72 6.92 2.49
N PHE A 299 -23.57 6.48 1.94
CA PHE A 299 -22.90 5.25 2.40
C PHE A 299 -22.60 5.31 3.90
N VAL A 300 -22.01 6.41 4.37
CA VAL A 300 -21.74 6.58 5.81
C VAL A 300 -23.03 6.73 6.60
N ALA A 301 -24.05 7.42 6.08
CA ALA A 301 -25.35 7.56 6.75
C ALA A 301 -26.07 6.22 6.95
N GLY A 302 -25.87 5.26 6.03
CA GLY A 302 -26.41 3.90 6.10
C GLY A 302 -25.71 2.99 7.13
N LEU A 303 -24.59 3.42 7.71
CA LEU A 303 -23.92 2.64 8.76
C LEU A 303 -24.75 2.65 10.07
N PRO A 304 -24.63 1.59 10.90
CA PRO A 304 -25.18 1.56 12.24
C PRO A 304 -24.78 2.80 13.03
N GLN A 305 -25.72 3.32 13.83
CA GLN A 305 -25.51 4.53 14.60
C GLN A 305 -24.23 4.46 15.45
N SER A 306 -23.98 3.33 16.14
CA SER A 306 -22.78 3.08 16.95
C SER A 306 -21.47 3.27 16.17
N THR A 307 -21.42 2.90 14.90
CA THR A 307 -20.26 3.11 14.02
C THR A 307 -20.12 4.58 13.62
N ARG A 308 -21.23 5.21 13.23
CA ARG A 308 -21.24 6.63 12.80
C ARG A 308 -20.79 7.58 13.90
N TRP A 309 -21.15 7.34 15.15
CA TRP A 309 -20.73 8.18 16.28
C TRP A 309 -19.21 8.30 16.42
N ASN A 310 -18.46 7.30 15.98
CA ASN A 310 -17.00 7.23 16.12
C ASN A 310 -16.24 7.66 14.85
N LEU A 311 -16.93 7.80 13.71
CA LEU A 311 -16.35 8.28 12.46
C LEU A 311 -16.33 9.81 12.42
N ARG A 312 -15.21 10.38 11.97
CA ARG A 312 -15.11 11.80 11.64
C ARG A 312 -14.50 11.96 10.26
N ARG A 313 -15.11 12.81 9.44
CA ARG A 313 -14.54 13.18 8.14
C ARG A 313 -13.23 13.94 8.37
N VAL A 314 -12.18 13.62 7.61
CA VAL A 314 -10.87 14.24 7.75
C VAL A 314 -10.83 15.56 6.99
N TYR A 315 -11.44 16.60 7.55
CA TYR A 315 -11.49 17.91 6.90
C TYR A 315 -10.09 18.55 6.81
N GLY A 316 -9.81 19.22 5.68
CA GLY A 316 -8.55 19.94 5.44
C GLY A 316 -7.30 19.07 5.24
N GLY A 317 -7.47 17.75 5.15
CA GLY A 317 -6.36 16.81 4.93
C GLY A 317 -6.80 15.50 4.27
N GLN A 318 -7.78 15.60 3.36
CA GLN A 318 -8.32 14.48 2.60
C GLN A 318 -7.26 13.80 1.73
N ALA A 319 -6.36 14.55 1.08
CA ALA A 319 -5.32 13.96 0.24
C ALA A 319 -4.33 13.13 1.07
N ALA A 320 -3.95 13.63 2.24
CA ALA A 320 -3.05 12.93 3.16
C ALA A 320 -3.73 11.67 3.73
N ALA A 321 -4.99 11.79 4.17
CA ALA A 321 -5.76 10.67 4.70
C ALA A 321 -6.06 9.60 3.64
N PHE A 322 -6.40 10.01 2.42
CA PHE A 322 -6.61 9.13 1.28
C PHE A 322 -5.35 8.33 0.93
N THR A 323 -4.18 8.99 0.93
CA THR A 323 -2.91 8.34 0.65
C THR A 323 -2.48 7.42 1.79
N ALA A 324 -2.70 7.81 3.05
CA ALA A 324 -2.49 6.94 4.21
C ALA A 324 -3.40 5.72 4.19
N GLY A 325 -4.66 5.89 3.79
CA GLY A 325 -5.64 4.82 3.60
C GLY A 325 -5.27 3.82 2.49
N ALA A 326 -4.27 4.13 1.67
CA ALA A 326 -3.67 3.17 0.73
C ALA A 326 -2.71 2.18 1.41
N GLY A 327 -2.42 2.33 2.69
CA GLY A 327 -1.59 1.41 3.46
C GLY A 327 -0.09 1.55 3.25
N LEU A 328 0.36 2.67 2.66
CA LEU A 328 1.76 2.91 2.27
C LEU A 328 2.71 3.24 3.44
N GLY A 329 2.23 3.15 4.68
CA GLY A 329 3.00 3.50 5.89
C GLY A 329 3.32 4.99 6.02
N VAL A 330 2.47 5.83 5.41
CA VAL A 330 2.52 7.29 5.59
C VAL A 330 1.56 7.69 6.70
N ASP A 331 1.99 8.65 7.53
CA ASP A 331 1.16 9.14 8.62
C ASP A 331 0.14 10.16 8.13
N VAL A 332 -1.08 10.06 8.67
CA VAL A 332 -1.98 11.21 8.75
C VAL A 332 -1.50 12.10 9.91
N PRO A 333 -1.29 13.41 9.70
CA PRO A 333 -0.99 14.36 10.78
C PRO A 333 -1.97 14.19 11.95
N ARG A 334 -1.44 14.10 13.17
CA ARG A 334 -2.25 13.82 14.37
C ARG A 334 -3.34 14.85 14.61
N GLN A 335 -3.13 16.10 14.19
CA GLN A 335 -4.09 17.20 14.31
C GLN A 335 -5.35 16.98 13.45
N LEU A 336 -5.26 16.14 12.42
CA LEU A 336 -6.37 15.81 11.53
C LEU A 336 -7.14 14.57 11.99
N LEU A 337 -6.62 13.84 12.97
CA LEU A 337 -7.26 12.65 13.52
C LEU A 337 -8.18 13.01 14.69
N PRO A 338 -9.27 12.27 14.89
CA PRO A 338 -10.10 12.42 16.07
C PRO A 338 -9.25 12.34 17.35
N PRO A 339 -9.57 13.13 18.39
CA PRO A 339 -8.90 12.97 19.67
C PRO A 339 -9.05 11.53 20.16
N ARG A 340 -7.92 10.90 20.50
CA ARG A 340 -7.94 9.58 21.14
C ARG A 340 -8.69 9.75 22.45
N GLY A 341 -9.74 8.95 22.65
CA GLY A 341 -10.69 9.12 23.74
C GLY A 341 -10.03 9.54 25.05
N ALA A 342 -10.53 10.62 25.66
CA ALA A 342 -10.33 10.82 27.08
C ALA A 342 -10.82 9.54 27.77
N LYS A 343 -9.96 8.93 28.59
CA LYS A 343 -10.40 7.84 29.46
C LYS A 343 -11.66 8.34 30.18
N LYS A 344 -12.80 7.69 29.95
CA LYS A 344 -13.94 7.82 30.86
C LYS A 344 -13.60 7.10 32.15
#